data_AF-A0A2M6ZLP4-F1
#
_entry.id   AF-A0A2M6ZLP4-F1
#
_cell.length_a   1.000
_cell.length_b   1.000
_cell.length_c   1.000
_cell.angle_alpha   90.00
_cell.angle_beta   90.00
_cell.angle_gamma   90.00
#
_symmetry.space_group_name_H-M   'P 1'
#
loop_
_entity.id
_entity.type
_entity.pdbx_description
1 polymer ?
#
loop_
_entity_poly.entity_id
_entity_poly.type
_entity_poly.pdbx_seq_one_letter_code
_entity_poly.pdbx_strand_id
1 'polypeptide(L)' 'MDNLLNSPHLDRLIDLALEEDIGPGDVTTQALIPPELQGEAQIRAKQTLVV' A
#
# COMPACT_ATOMS: atom_id res chain seq x y z
N MET A 1 -11.08 -7.37 -19.37
CA MET A 1 -10.82 -6.46 -18.24
C MET A 1 -9.56 -6.87 -17.47
N ASP A 2 -9.22 -8.16 -17.44
CA ASP A 2 -8.11 -8.73 -16.63
C ASP A 2 -6.69 -8.32 -17.03
N ASN A 3 -6.46 -7.79 -18.24
CA ASN A 3 -5.12 -7.41 -18.71
C ASN A 3 -4.64 -6.02 -18.24
N LEU A 4 -5.50 -5.17 -17.66
CA LEU A 4 -5.08 -3.85 -17.15
C LEU A 4 -4.48 -3.92 -15.74
N LEU A 5 -4.90 -4.89 -14.93
CA LEU A 5 -4.52 -5.02 -13.52
C LEU A 5 -3.24 -5.83 -13.29
N ASN A 6 -2.75 -6.55 -14.31
CA ASN A 6 -1.57 -7.41 -14.24
C ASN A 6 -0.54 -7.01 -15.31
N SER A 7 -0.22 -5.71 -15.38
CA SER A 7 0.80 -5.20 -16.30
C SER A 7 2.16 -5.15 -15.61
N PRO A 8 3.25 -5.60 -16.27
CA PRO A 8 4.60 -5.42 -15.73
C PRO A 8 4.97 -3.96 -15.46
N HIS A 9 4.32 -3.02 -16.15
CA HIS A 9 4.50 -1.59 -15.90
C HIS A 9 3.82 -1.13 -14.60
N LEU A 10 2.66 -1.71 -14.29
CA LEU A 10 1.95 -1.42 -13.03
C LEU A 10 2.75 -1.96 -11.84
N ASP A 11 3.21 -3.22 -11.92
CA ASP A 11 4.02 -3.83 -10.87
C ASP A 11 5.26 -2.99 -10.58
N ARG A 12 5.97 -2.55 -11.64
CA ARG A 12 7.13 -1.67 -11.51
C ARG A 12 6.80 -0.33 -10.83
N LEU A 13 5.62 0.25 -11.10
CA LEU A 13 5.22 1.50 -10.46
C LEU A 13 4.90 1.29 -8.97
N ILE A 14 4.30 0.16 -8.61
CA ILE A 14 4.05 -0.20 -7.20
C ILE A 14 5.38 -0.40 -6.48
N ASP A 15 6.32 -1.14 -7.07
CA ASP A 15 7.64 -1.38 -6.48
C ASP A 15 8.39 -0.07 -6.22
N LEU A 16 8.43 0.83 -7.21
CA LEU A 16 9.08 2.13 -7.06
C LEU A 16 8.43 2.99 -5.97
N ALA A 17 7.10 2.98 -5.87
CA ALA A 17 6.39 3.72 -4.83
C ALA A 17 6.65 3.16 -3.43
N LEU A 18 6.74 1.83 -3.29
CA LEU A 18 7.07 1.18 -2.02
C LEU A 18 8.53 1.45 -1.62
N GLU A 19 9.47 1.40 -2.57
CA GLU A 19 10.89 1.74 -2.34
C GLU A 19 11.05 3.19 -1.85
N GLU A 20 10.32 4.14 -2.45
CA GLU A 20 10.32 5.55 -2.04
C GLU A 20 9.77 5.73 -0.62
N ASP A 21 8.61 5.13 -0.32
CA ASP A 21 7.89 5.35 0.94
C ASP A 21 8.56 4.66 2.14
N ILE A 22 9.11 3.46 1.94
CA ILE A 22 9.62 2.65 3.05
C ILE A 22 10.97 3.16 3.59
N GLY A 23 11.85 3.71 2.73
CA GLY A 23 13.18 4.19 3.11
C GLY A 23 13.97 3.18 3.98
N PRO A 24 14.38 3.54 5.21
CA PRO A 24 15.09 2.62 6.13
C PRO A 24 14.18 1.56 6.79
N GLY A 25 12.86 1.64 6.58
CA GLY A 25 11.84 0.79 7.20
C GLY A 25 10.71 1.60 7.85
N ASP A 26 9.59 0.92 8.15
CA ASP A 26 8.48 1.47 8.94
C ASP A 26 8.77 1.39 10.46
N VAL A 27 9.69 2.23 10.92
CA VAL A 27 10.20 2.20 12.30
C VAL A 27 9.12 2.49 13.35
N THR A 28 8.10 3.27 13.01
CA THR A 28 7.03 3.62 13.94
C THR A 28 6.11 2.43 14.18
N THR A 29 5.69 1.75 13.11
CA THR A 29 4.88 0.53 13.25
C THR A 29 5.67 -0.56 13.96
N GLN A 30 6.93 -0.79 13.58
CA GLN A 30 7.77 -1.81 14.21
C GLN A 30 7.98 -1.57 15.71
N ALA A 31 8.04 -0.30 16.15
CA ALA A 31 8.23 0.04 17.55
C ALA A 31 6.94 -0.08 18.39
N LEU A 32 5.76 0.07 17.77
CA LEU A 32 4.49 0.20 18.50
C LEU A 32 3.55 -1.00 18.34
N ILE A 33 3.67 -1.76 17.24
CA ILE A 33 2.69 -2.78 16.85
C ILE A 33 3.36 -4.16 16.85
N PRO A 34 2.87 -5.13 17.65
CA PRO A 34 3.36 -6.51 17.60
C PRO A 34 3.11 -7.15 16.23
N PRO A 35 4.08 -7.92 15.68
CA PRO A 35 3.98 -8.50 14.34
C PRO A 35 2.84 -9.53 14.19
N GLU A 36 2.41 -10.15 15.28
CA GLU A 36 1.31 -11.11 15.33
C GLU A 36 -0.09 -10.47 15.39
N LEU A 37 -0.17 -9.15 15.56
CA LEU A 37 -1.44 -8.44 15.69
C LEU A 37 -2.18 -8.36 14.34
N GLN A 38 -3.45 -8.76 14.33
CA GLN A 38 -4.34 -8.58 13.18
C GLN A 38 -5.20 -7.33 13.35
N GLY A 39 -5.38 -6.58 12.26
CA GLY A 39 -6.24 -5.41 12.21
C GLY A 39 -7.23 -5.47 11.05
N GLU A 40 -8.34 -4.76 11.19
CA GLU A 40 -9.28 -4.49 10.10
C GLU A 40 -9.16 -3.02 9.69
N ALA A 41 -9.15 -2.76 8.38
CA ALA A 41 -9.07 -1.40 7.82
C ALA A 41 -10.12 -1.19 6.73
N GLN A 42 -10.44 0.08 6.46
CA GLN A 42 -11.45 0.44 5.47
C GLN A 42 -10.94 1.61 4.63
N ILE A 43 -11.05 1.49 3.30
CA ILE A 43 -10.80 2.61 2.37
C ILE A 43 -12.08 3.43 2.28
N ARG A 44 -11.98 4.71 2.64
CA ARG A 44 -13.13 5.64 2.66
C ARG A 44 -12.85 6.85 1.77
N ALA A 45 -13.76 7.13 0.85
CA ALA A 45 -13.77 8.36 0.08
C ALA A 45 -13.93 9.56 1.01
N LYS A 46 -12.95 10.46 1.06
CA LYS A 46 -13.03 11.68 1.87
C LYS A 46 -13.77 12.82 1.16
N GLN A 47 -14.02 12.66 -0.14
CA GLN A 47 -14.71 13.60 -1.02
C GLN A 47 -15.42 12.81 -2.14
N THR A 48 -16.34 13.45 -2.87
CA THR A 48 -16.98 12.85 -4.05
C THR A 48 -15.95 12.53 -5.13
N LEU A 49 -15.94 11.29 -5.64
CA LEU A 49 -15.08 10.85 -6.75
C LEU A 49 -15.78 9.79 -7.61
N VAL A 50 -15.15 9.45 -8.74
CA VAL A 50 -15.44 8.25 -9.54
C VAL A 50 -14.31 7.26 -9.31
N VAL A 51 -14.65 5.97 -9.20
CA VAL A 51 -13.71 4.86 -9.03
C VAL A 51 -13.64 4.07 -10.33
#